data_AF-A0A373FZU0-F1
#
_entry.id   AF-A0A373FZU0-F1
#
_cell.length_a   1.000
_cell.length_b   1.000
_cell.length_c   1.000
_cell.angle_alpha   90.00
_cell.angle_beta   90.00
_cell.angle_gamma   90.00
#
_symmetry.space_group_name_H-M   'P 1'
#
loop_
_entity.id
_entity.type
_entity.pdbx_description
1 polymer ?
#
loop_
_entity_poly.entity_id
_entity_poly.type
_entity_poly.pdbx_seq_one_letter_code
_entity_poly.pdbx_strand_id
1 'polypeptide(L)'
;MSYARNIRRRQQREGQPHLMMLGSLLGDFYEFLSKQPQPTDNEVRSNFISSNNKWKKYCEVHKLMNSDHLFVLNVQEAWKRHTQQLPQNP
;
A
#
# COMPACT_ATOMS: atom_id res chain seq x y z
N MET A 1 12.11 32.88 -7.67
CA MET A 1 12.02 31.46 -7.28
C MET A 1 12.20 30.58 -8.51
N SER A 2 13.02 29.53 -8.46
CA SER A 2 13.34 28.68 -9.62
C SER A 2 12.12 27.91 -10.14
N TYR A 3 11.88 27.96 -11.45
CA TYR A 3 10.82 27.22 -12.16
C TYR A 3 10.81 25.71 -11.81
N ALA A 4 11.99 25.09 -11.76
CA ALA A 4 12.14 23.68 -11.40
C ALA A 4 11.63 23.36 -9.98
N ARG A 5 11.80 24.28 -9.00
CA ARG A 5 11.26 24.10 -7.64
C ARG A 5 9.73 24.17 -7.61
N ASN A 6 9.13 25.04 -8.43
CA ASN A 6 7.67 25.15 -8.51
C ASN A 6 7.04 23.92 -9.16
N ILE A 7 7.67 23.36 -10.21
CA ILE A 7 7.23 22.11 -10.84
C ILE A 7 7.28 20.95 -9.86
N ARG A 8 8.38 20.79 -9.10
CA ARG A 8 8.50 19.72 -8.08
C ARG A 8 7.41 19.82 -7.01
N ARG A 9 7.14 21.02 -6.50
CA ARG A 9 6.09 21.23 -5.48
C ARG A 9 4.70 20.92 -6.03
N ARG A 10 4.44 21.25 -7.30
CA ARG A 10 3.18 20.93 -7.96
C ARG A 10 3.00 19.42 -8.12
N GLN A 11 4.02 18.71 -8.61
CA GLN A 11 4.01 17.25 -8.70
C GLN A 11 3.79 16.57 -7.34
N GLN A 12 4.42 17.09 -6.28
CA GLN A 12 4.17 16.58 -4.93
C GLN A 12 2.71 16.77 -4.53
N ARG A 13 2.13 17.96 -4.72
CA ARG A 13 0.72 18.21 -4.37
C ARG A 13 -0.26 17.34 -5.16
N GLU A 14 0.03 17.10 -6.43
CA GLU A 14 -0.79 16.23 -7.29
C GLU A 14 -0.65 14.74 -6.89
N GLY A 15 0.53 14.30 -6.43
CA GLY A 15 0.77 12.93 -5.98
C GLY A 15 0.30 12.60 -4.55
N GLN A 16 0.25 13.61 -3.66
CA GLN A 16 -0.08 13.41 -2.23
C GLN A 16 -1.43 12.71 -1.99
N PRO A 17 -2.54 13.08 -2.65
CA PRO A 17 -3.83 12.40 -2.46
C PRO A 17 -3.78 10.91 -2.82
N HIS A 18 -3.02 10.55 -3.86
CA HIS A 18 -2.88 9.16 -4.28
C HIS A 18 -2.06 8.35 -3.28
N LEU A 19 -0.98 8.94 -2.74
CA LEU A 19 -0.19 8.32 -1.67
C LEU A 19 -0.98 8.18 -0.37
N MET A 20 -1.83 9.15 -0.03
CA MET A 20 -2.70 9.06 1.14
C MET A 20 -3.71 7.92 1.01
N MET A 21 -4.34 7.76 -0.16
CA MET A 21 -5.27 6.65 -0.40
C MET A 21 -4.58 5.29 -0.28
N LEU A 22 -3.40 5.15 -0.90
CA LEU A 22 -2.59 3.91 -0.77
C LEU A 22 -2.19 3.66 0.68
N GLY A 23 -1.74 4.69 1.39
CA GLY A 23 -1.38 4.62 2.80
C GLY A 23 -2.55 4.21 3.69
N SER A 24 -3.76 4.71 3.43
CA SER A 24 -4.98 4.31 4.14
C SER A 24 -5.27 2.83 3.93
N LEU A 25 -5.24 2.33 2.69
CA LEU A 25 -5.49 0.91 2.41
C LEU A 25 -4.46 -0.01 3.08
N LEU A 26 -3.19 0.41 3.12
CA LEU A 26 -2.13 -0.32 3.81
C LEU A 26 -2.32 -0.28 5.32
N GLY A 27 -2.66 0.89 5.88
CA GLY A 27 -2.96 1.06 7.30
C GLY A 27 -4.09 0.15 7.76
N ASP A 28 -5.23 0.20 7.06
CA ASP A 28 -6.40 -0.65 7.32
C ASP A 28 -6.04 -2.15 7.23
N PHE A 29 -5.22 -2.52 6.26
CA PHE A 29 -4.78 -3.90 6.08
C PHE A 29 -3.87 -4.36 7.24
N TYR A 30 -2.91 -3.55 7.66
CA TYR A 30 -2.02 -3.90 8.78
C TYR A 30 -2.74 -3.87 10.13
N GLU A 31 -3.66 -2.94 10.34
CA GLU A 31 -4.55 -2.92 11.51
C GLU A 31 -5.43 -4.17 11.54
N PHE A 32 -5.93 -4.61 10.38
CA PHE A 32 -6.65 -5.87 10.29
C PHE A 32 -5.79 -7.07 10.72
N LEU A 33 -4.51 -7.11 10.33
CA LEU A 33 -3.58 -8.17 10.73
C LEU A 33 -3.25 -8.17 12.23
N SER A 34 -3.32 -7.01 12.90
CA SER A 34 -3.04 -6.90 14.34
C SER A 34 -4.25 -7.18 15.24
N LYS A 35 -5.43 -7.48 14.66
CA LYS A 35 -6.64 -7.80 15.42
C LYS A 35 -6.45 -9.02 16.33
N GLN A 36 -7.19 -9.00 17.44
CA GLN A 36 -7.31 -10.11 18.37
C GLN A 36 -8.78 -10.52 18.50
N PRO A 37 -9.14 -11.80 18.28
CA PRO A 37 -8.26 -12.90 17.87
C PRO A 37 -7.64 -12.69 16.48
N GLN A 38 -6.48 -13.32 16.25
CA GLN A 38 -5.75 -13.21 14.98
C GLN A 38 -6.64 -13.67 13.81
N PRO A 39 -6.72 -12.90 12.72
CA PRO A 39 -7.52 -13.29 11.56
C PRO A 39 -6.99 -14.58 10.94
N THR A 40 -7.90 -15.40 10.44
CA THR A 40 -7.56 -16.64 9.74
C THR A 40 -6.97 -16.35 8.36
N ASP A 41 -6.20 -17.30 7.80
CA ASP A 41 -5.60 -17.17 6.46
C ASP A 41 -6.63 -16.82 5.37
N ASN A 42 -7.85 -17.38 5.47
CA ASN A 42 -8.94 -17.10 4.54
C ASN A 42 -9.45 -15.65 4.65
N GLU A 43 -9.53 -15.12 5.87
CA GLU A 43 -9.94 -13.74 6.09
C GLU A 43 -8.84 -12.76 5.65
N VAL A 44 -7.57 -13.08 5.95
CA VAL A 44 -6.41 -12.32 5.45
C VAL A 44 -6.39 -12.28 3.92
N ARG A 45 -6.56 -13.43 3.27
CA ARG A 45 -6.61 -13.52 1.80
C ARG A 45 -7.75 -12.70 1.22
N SER A 46 -8.94 -12.82 1.81
CA SER A 46 -10.12 -12.06 1.38
C SER A 46 -9.92 -10.55 1.53
N ASN A 47 -9.37 -10.11 2.67
CA ASN A 47 -9.11 -8.70 2.94
C ASN A 47 -8.01 -8.13 2.03
N PHE A 48 -6.97 -8.92 1.74
CA PHE A 48 -5.92 -8.55 0.81
C PHE A 48 -6.47 -8.33 -0.60
N ILE A 49 -7.27 -9.29 -1.12
CA ILE A 49 -7.88 -9.19 -2.45
C ILE A 49 -8.81 -7.96 -2.51
N SER A 50 -9.63 -7.75 -1.48
CA SER A 50 -10.53 -6.60 -1.39
C SER A 50 -9.77 -5.27 -1.43
N SER A 51 -8.73 -5.12 -0.61
CA SER A 51 -7.91 -3.90 -0.53
C SER A 51 -7.14 -3.64 -1.82
N ASN A 52 -6.57 -4.68 -2.42
CA ASN A 52 -5.90 -4.59 -3.72
C ASN A 52 -6.86 -4.16 -4.84
N ASN A 53 -8.07 -4.75 -4.88
CA ASN A 53 -9.07 -4.38 -5.88
C ASN A 53 -9.56 -2.93 -5.70
N LYS A 54 -9.71 -2.46 -4.45
CA LYS A 54 -10.00 -1.03 -4.16
C LYS A 54 -8.91 -0.13 -4.72
N TRP A 55 -7.65 -0.47 -4.52
CA TRP A 55 -6.52 0.29 -5.06
C TRP A 55 -6.51 0.30 -6.59
N LYS A 56 -6.66 -0.87 -7.23
CA LYS A 56 -6.73 -0.98 -8.70
C LYS A 56 -7.83 -0.12 -9.30
N LYS A 57 -9.04 -0.18 -8.71
CA LYS A 57 -10.18 0.66 -9.13
C LYS A 57 -9.88 2.15 -8.94
N TYR A 58 -9.23 2.52 -7.84
CA TYR A 58 -8.81 3.91 -7.63
C TYR A 58 -7.80 4.36 -8.69
N CYS A 59 -6.81 3.54 -9.02
CA CYS A 59 -5.86 3.83 -10.09
C CYS A 59 -6.54 3.99 -11.45
N GLU A 60 -7.53 3.16 -11.77
CA GLU A 60 -8.30 3.24 -13.00
C GLU A 60 -9.06 4.58 -13.10
N VAL A 61 -9.81 4.95 -12.05
CA VAL A 61 -10.58 6.21 -12.01
C VAL A 61 -9.67 7.44 -12.12
N HIS A 62 -8.51 7.40 -11.46
CA HIS A 62 -7.56 8.52 -11.44
C HIS A 62 -6.50 8.45 -12.55
N LYS A 63 -6.61 7.50 -13.49
CA LYS A 63 -5.68 7.29 -14.61
C LYS A 63 -4.21 7.16 -14.17
N LEU A 64 -3.99 6.54 -13.02
CA LEU A 64 -2.66 6.24 -12.49
C LEU A 64 -2.08 5.02 -13.21
N MET A 65 -1.47 5.25 -14.36
CA MET A 65 -0.77 4.20 -15.10
C MET A 65 0.38 3.63 -14.27
N ASN A 66 0.58 2.31 -14.35
CA ASN A 66 1.67 1.57 -13.69
C ASN A 66 1.75 1.75 -12.16
N SER A 67 0.67 2.13 -11.50
CA SER A 67 0.64 2.29 -10.03
C SER A 67 -0.23 1.25 -9.32
N ASP A 68 -0.96 0.44 -10.09
CA ASP A 68 -1.95 -0.54 -9.63
C ASP A 68 -1.36 -1.70 -8.79
N HIS A 69 -0.06 -1.98 -8.97
CA HIS A 69 0.68 -3.02 -8.25
C HIS A 69 1.35 -2.50 -6.96
N LEU A 70 1.31 -1.20 -6.68
CA LEU A 70 1.99 -0.60 -5.52
C LEU A 70 1.49 -1.16 -4.18
N PHE A 71 0.20 -1.48 -4.06
CA PHE A 71 -0.33 -2.12 -2.85
C PHE A 71 0.34 -3.48 -2.61
N VAL A 72 0.41 -4.33 -3.64
CA VAL A 72 1.03 -5.66 -3.56
C VAL A 72 2.51 -5.57 -3.22
N LEU A 73 3.26 -4.66 -3.86
CA LEU A 73 4.68 -4.48 -3.59
C LEU A 73 4.93 -4.08 -2.13
N ASN A 74 4.15 -3.15 -1.59
CA ASN A 74 4.31 -2.71 -0.20
C ASN A 74 4.07 -3.85 0.79
N VAL A 75 3.02 -4.64 0.58
CA VAL A 75 2.73 -5.82 1.44
C VAL A 75 3.84 -6.86 1.33
N GLN A 76 4.33 -7.14 0.12
CA GLN A 76 5.44 -8.07 -0.09
C GLN A 76 6.74 -7.60 0.56
N GLU A 77 7.07 -6.32 0.46
CA GLU A 77 8.24 -5.75 1.13
C GLU A 77 8.13 -5.83 2.65
N ALA A 78 6.96 -5.48 3.20
CA ALA A 78 6.72 -5.60 4.64
C ALA A 78 6.86 -7.05 5.11
N TRP A 79 6.32 -8.01 4.35
CA TRP A 79 6.46 -9.43 4.64
C TRP A 79 7.93 -9.89 4.60
N LYS A 80 8.68 -9.49 3.56
CA LYS A 80 10.11 -9.81 3.44
C LYS A 80 10.91 -9.26 4.62
N ARG A 81 10.65 -8.01 5.03
CA ARG A 81 11.33 -7.40 6.19
C ARG A 81 11.01 -8.15 7.48
N HIS A 82 9.76 -8.59 7.66
CA HIS A 82 9.36 -9.38 8.81
C HIS A 82 10.06 -10.76 8.83
N THR A 83 10.12 -11.46 7.71
CA THR A 83 10.76 -12.79 7.63
C THR A 83 12.29 -12.75 7.72
N GLN A 84 12.92 -11.67 7.24
CA GLN A 84 14.37 -11.47 7.36
C GLN A 84 14.81 -11.10 8.79
N GLN A 85 13.92 -10.53 9.61
CA GLN A 85 14.22 -10.18 11.01
C GLN A 85 14.01 -11.34 11.98
N LEU A 86 13.29 -12.39 11.57
CA LEU A 86 13.22 -13.63 12.35
C LEU A 86 14.58 -14.34 12.25
N PRO A 87 15.26 -14.66 13.37
CA PRO A 87 16.46 -15.47 13.33
C PRO A 87 16.10 -16.78 12.63
N GLN A 88 16.82 -17.09 11.56
CA GLN A 88 16.82 -18.42 10.96
C GLN A 88 17.41 -19.36 12.01
N ASN A 89 16.57 -19.94 12.88
CA ASN A 89 17.01 -21.01 13.75
C ASN A 89 17.37 -22.20 12.86
N PRO A 90 18.62 -22.66 12.87
CA PRO A 90 19.05 -23.83 12.11
C PRO A 90 18.42 -25.12 12.62
#